data_AF-A0A1F9E6R7-F1
#
_entry.id   AF-A0A1F9E6R7-F1
#
_cell.length_a   1.000
_cell.length_b   1.000
_cell.length_c   1.000
_cell.angle_alpha   90.00
_cell.angle_beta   90.00
_cell.angle_gamma   90.00
#
_symmetry.space_group_name_H-M   'P 1'
#
loop_
_entity.id
_entity.type
_entity.pdbx_description
1 polymer ?
#
loop_
_entity_poly.entity_id
_entity_poly.type
_entity_poly.pdbx_seq_one_letter_code
_entity_poly.pdbx_strand_id
1 'polypeptide(L)' 'MKPAEIRDMTLEEIKAKQDEITKDLFNLRMRHATNQLENPLKLRFLKRDIARVRTIIAEKEREA' A
#
# COMPACT_ATOMS: atom_id res chain seq x y z
N MET A 1 3.41 -1.55 -7.03
CA MET A 1 3.85 -2.96 -6.87
C MET A 1 3.26 -3.88 -7.93
N LYS A 2 3.94 -5.00 -8.26
CA LYS A 2 3.34 -6.09 -9.04
C LYS A 2 2.60 -7.06 -8.11
N PRO A 3 1.42 -7.58 -8.49
CA PRO A 3 0.66 -8.51 -7.64
C PRO A 3 1.37 -9.82 -7.34
N ALA A 4 2.18 -10.33 -8.26
CA ALA A 4 2.92 -11.59 -8.10
C ALA A 4 3.87 -11.54 -6.88
N GLU A 5 4.66 -10.47 -6.77
CA GLU A 5 5.60 -10.25 -5.66
C GLU A 5 4.91 -10.16 -4.29
N ILE A 6 3.65 -9.74 -4.23
CA ILE A 6 2.90 -9.66 -2.97
C ILE A 6 2.30 -11.02 -2.59
N ARG A 7 2.00 -11.88 -3.58
CA ARG A 7 1.49 -13.23 -3.32
C ARG A 7 2.56 -14.16 -2.77
N ASP A 8 3.80 -13.99 -3.22
CA ASP A 8 4.96 -14.77 -2.76
C ASP A 8 5.37 -14.45 -1.32
N MET A 9 4.95 -13.29 -0.78
CA MET A 9 5.23 -12.88 0.60
C MET A 9 4.32 -13.59 1.62
N THR A 10 4.79 -13.72 2.85
CA THR A 10 4.00 -14.28 3.96
C THR A 10 2.90 -13.30 4.43
N LEU A 11 1.85 -13.80 5.09
CA LEU A 11 0.75 -12.97 5.61
C LEU A 11 1.24 -11.86 6.56
N GLU A 12 2.26 -12.16 7.36
CA GLU A 12 2.87 -11.20 8.28
C GLU A 12 3.65 -10.11 7.56
N GLU A 13 4.44 -10.48 6.55
CA GLU A 13 5.17 -9.51 5.70
C GLU A 13 4.21 -8.60 4.94
N ILE A 14 3.10 -9.16 4.42
CA ILE A 14 2.08 -8.38 3.71
C ILE A 14 1.41 -7.37 4.66
N LYS A 15 1.13 -7.76 5.91
CA LYS A 15 0.61 -6.84 6.94
C LYS A 15 1.61 -5.77 7.32
N ALA A 16 2.88 -6.13 7.53
CA ALA A 16 3.94 -5.15 7.81
C ALA A 16 4.09 -4.12 6.68
N LYS A 17 4.02 -4.59 5.43
CA LYS A 17 4.08 -3.73 4.23
C LYS A 17 2.85 -2.83 4.11
N GLN A 18 1.67 -3.32 4.51
CA GLN A 18 0.46 -2.50 4.57
C GLN A 18 0.65 -1.29 5.50
N ASP A 19 1.24 -1.51 6.67
CA ASP A 19 1.47 -0.45 7.66
C ASP A 19 2.49 0.57 7.18
N GLU A 20 3.56 0.10 6.53
CA GLU A 20 4.58 0.96 5.90
C GLU A 20 3.96 1.89 4.83
N ILE A 21 3.22 1.32 3.88
CA ILE A 21 2.57 2.07 2.79
C ILE A 21 1.51 3.04 3.36
N THR A 22 0.87 2.69 4.47
CA THR A 22 -0.10 3.57 5.14
C THR A 22 0.58 4.77 5.80
N LYS A 23 1.74 4.58 6.43
CA LYS A 23 2.56 5.69 6.97
C LYS A 23 3.06 6.59 5.86
N ASP A 24 3.48 6.03 4.73
CA ASP A 24 3.90 6.81 3.57
C ASP A 24 2.75 7.64 2.98
N LEU A 25 1.54 7.08 2.93
CA LEU A 25 0.35 7.82 2.50
C LEU A 25 0.04 8.98 3.46
N PHE A 26 0.20 8.78 4.76
CA PHE A 26 0.03 9.84 5.76
C PHE A 26 1.04 10.97 5.53
N ASN A 27 2.32 10.64 5.38
CA ASN A 27 3.38 11.60 5.07
C ASN A 27 3.10 12.36 3.76
N LEU A 28 2.64 11.66 2.71
CA LEU A 28 2.25 12.30 1.45
C LEU A 28 1.05 13.23 1.61
N ARG A 29 0.05 12.88 2.42
CA ARG A 29 -1.09 13.76 2.70
C ARG A 29 -0.67 15.02 3.45
N MET A 30 0.26 14.91 4.39
CA MET A 30 0.82 16.06 5.09
C MET A 30 1.56 16.99 4.12
N ARG A 31 2.41 16.43 3.24
CA ARG A 31 3.10 17.19 2.18
C ARG A 31 2.14 17.79 1.14
N HIS A 32 1.01 17.14 0.88
CA HIS A 32 -0.06 17.67 0.05
C HIS A 32 -0.69 18.91 0.70
N ALA A 33 -0.97 18.85 2.01
CA ALA A 33 -1.55 19.95 2.75
C ALA A 33 -0.61 21.17 2.83
N THR A 34 0.71 20.96 2.84
CA THR A 34 1.70 22.05 2.78
C THR A 34 1.99 22.55 1.36
N ASN A 35 1.27 22.07 0.33
CA ASN A 35 1.49 22.39 -1.09
C ASN A 35 2.93 22.11 -1.60
N GLN A 36 3.70 21.28 -0.89
CA GLN A 36 5.07 20.90 -1.28
C GLN A 36 5.12 19.57 -2.02
N LEU A 37 4.03 19.19 -2.69
CA LEU A 37 3.92 17.88 -3.29
C LEU A 37 4.45 17.89 -4.72
N GLU A 38 5.69 17.45 -4.91
CA GLU A 38 6.35 17.40 -6.22
C GLU A 38 5.63 16.50 -7.23
N ASN A 39 4.93 15.44 -6.79
CA ASN A 39 4.26 14.52 -7.69
C ASN A 39 2.92 13.97 -7.15
N PRO A 40 1.79 14.55 -7.57
CA PRO A 40 0.43 14.11 -7.21
C PRO A 40 0.11 12.66 -7.59
N LEU A 41 0.76 12.12 -8.62
CA LEU A 41 0.51 10.76 -9.10
C LEU A 41 0.96 9.72 -8.07
N LYS A 42 1.99 10.01 -7.25
CA LYS A 42 2.44 9.10 -6.18
C LYS A 42 1.30 8.77 -5.21
N LEU A 43 0.45 9.76 -4.89
CA LEU A 43 -0.69 9.57 -3.98
C LEU A 43 -1.72 8.57 -4.56
N ARG A 44 -1.91 8.58 -5.88
CA ARG A 44 -2.76 7.61 -6.60
C ARG A 44 -2.13 6.22 -6.64
N PHE A 45 -0.81 6.12 -6.84
CA PHE A 45 -0.10 4.85 -6.85
C PHE A 45 -0.11 4.18 -5.46
N LEU A 46 0.18 4.93 -4.41
CA LEU A 46 0.11 4.46 -3.01
C LEU A 46 -1.28 3.91 -2.66
N LYS A 47 -2.35 4.63 -3.00
CA LYS A 47 -3.73 4.14 -2.78
C LYS A 47 -4.02 2.83 -3.50
N ARG A 48 -3.55 2.67 -4.75
CA ARG A 48 -3.72 1.42 -5.51
C ARG A 48 -2.92 0.27 -4.92
N ASP A 49 -1.72 0.54 -4.43
CA ASP A 49 -0.88 -0.49 -3.82
C ASP A 49 -1.48 -0.96 -2.48
N ILE A 50 -2.05 -0.06 -1.65
CA ILE A 50 -2.84 -0.45 -0.45
C ILE A 50 -4.02 -1.36 -0.83
N ALA A 51 -4.76 -0.99 -1.88
CA ALA A 51 -5.91 -1.79 -2.33
C ALA A 51 -5.48 -3.21 -2.74
N ARG A 52 -4.40 -3.33 -3.52
CA ARG A 52 -3.84 -4.64 -3.94
C ARG A 52 -3.40 -5.50 -2.76
N VAL A 53 -2.69 -4.91 -1.80
CA VAL A 53 -2.26 -5.58 -0.58
C VAL A 53 -3.45 -6.13 0.20
N ARG A 54 -4.48 -5.30 0.43
CA ARG A 54 -5.71 -5.71 1.11
C ARG A 54 -6.47 -6.82 0.37
N THR A 55 -6.54 -6.75 -0.96
CA THR A 55 -7.17 -7.81 -1.76
C THR A 55 -6.44 -9.13 -1.58
N ILE A 56 -5.10 -9.14 -1.61
CA ILE A 56 -4.32 -10.37 -1.47
C ILE A 56 -4.42 -10.94 -0.04
N ILE A 57 -4.45 -10.09 0.99
CA ILE A 57 -4.74 -10.55 2.36
C ILE A 57 -6.09 -11.27 2.40
N ALA A 58 -7.14 -10.66 1.84
CA ALA A 58 -8.46 -11.26 1.80
C ALA A 58 -8.54 -12.53 0.94
N GLU A 59 -7.76 -12.62 -0.15
CA GLU A 59 -7.61 -13.86 -0.93
C GLU A 59 -6.99 -14.98 -0.07
N LYS A 60 -5.88 -14.69 0.63
CA LYS A 60 -5.21 -15.67 1.51
C LYS A 60 -6.07 -16.09 2.71
N GLU A 61 -6.83 -15.16 3.29
CA GLU A 61 -7.74 -15.47 4.39
C GLU A 61 -8.97 -16.29 3.96
N ARG A 62 -9.32 -16.30 2.67
CA ARG A 62 -10.42 -17.14 2.12
C ARG A 62 -9.95 -18.50 1.64
N GLU A 63 -8.67 -18.62 1.31
CA GLU A 63 -8.04 -19.87 0.85
C GLU A 63 -7.59 -20.76 2.02
N ALA A 64 -7.41 -20.16 3.21
CA ALA A 64 -7.23 -20.84 4.49
C ALA A 64 -8.57 -21.32 5.09
#